data_AF-A0A8I1MF43-F1
#
_entry.id   AF-A0A8I1MF43-F1
#
_cell.length_a   1.000
_cell.length_b   1.000
_cell.length_c   1.000
_cell.angle_alpha   90.00
_cell.angle_beta   90.00
_cell.angle_gamma   90.00
#
_symmetry.space_group_name_H-M   'P 1'
#
loop_
_entity.id
_entity.type
_entity.pdbx_description
1 polymer ?
#
loop_
_entity_poly.entity_id
_entity_poly.type
_entity_poly.pdbx_seq_one_letter_code
_entity_poly.pdbx_strand_id
1 'polypeptide(L)' 'MPGLLFVLTIVLFTMVQVGFYLESGIIRKIWVILMALLPVAGLITAIKGKRGSVKPWLILGNLVLVLTVTVMSVQAVFS' A
#
# COMPACT_ATOMS: atom_id res chain seq x y z
N MET A 1 2.39 -2.54 -15.04
CA MET A 1 2.61 -3.80 -14.30
C MET A 1 1.92 -3.71 -12.93
N PRO A 2 0.61 -3.99 -12.82
CA PRO A 2 -0.14 -3.84 -11.57
C PRO A 2 0.26 -4.88 -10.50
N GLY A 3 0.68 -6.08 -10.90
CA GLY A 3 1.14 -7.12 -9.97
C GLY A 3 2.46 -6.76 -9.26
N LEU A 4 3.37 -6.05 -9.93
CA LEU A 4 4.65 -5.66 -9.34
C LEU A 4 4.45 -4.61 -8.25
N LEU A 5 3.61 -3.60 -8.51
CA LEU A 5 3.21 -2.61 -7.49
C LEU A 5 2.50 -3.27 -6.31
N PHE A 6 1.63 -4.25 -6.56
CA PHE A 6 0.95 -4.99 -5.52
C PHE A 6 1.91 -5.78 -4.62
N VAL A 7 2.83 -6.54 -5.21
CA VAL A 7 3.85 -7.30 -4.46
C VAL A 7 4.75 -6.37 -3.67
N LEU A 8 5.18 -5.26 -4.27
CA LEU A 8 6.06 -4.28 -3.61
C LEU A 8 5.34 -3.61 -2.42
N THR A 9 4.04 -3.35 -2.56
CA THR A 9 3.21 -2.85 -1.45
C THR A 9 3.08 -3.87 -0.32
N ILE A 10 2.89 -5.15 -0.63
CA ILE A 10 2.83 -6.23 0.38
C ILE A 10 4.15 -6.34 1.14
N VAL A 11 5.28 -6.30 0.44
CA VAL A 11 6.61 -6.40 1.05
C VAL A 11 6.83 -5.22 2.01
N LEU A 12 6.57 -4.00 1.55
CA LEU A 12 6.68 -2.81 2.40
C LEU A 12 5.76 -2.89 3.60
N PHE A 13 4.50 -3.30 3.40
CA PHE A 13 3.52 -3.46 4.45
C PHE A 13 3.98 -4.47 5.51
N THR A 14 4.52 -5.61 5.08
CA THR A 14 5.04 -6.65 5.97
C THR A 14 6.24 -6.14 6.78
N MET A 15 7.14 -5.35 6.18
CA MET A 15 8.26 -4.74 6.92
C MET A 15 7.77 -3.85 8.08
N VAL A 16 6.67 -3.12 7.90
CA VAL A 16 6.08 -2.33 9.01
C VAL A 16 5.46 -3.19 10.09
N GLN A 17 4.76 -4.27 9.74
CA GLN A 17 4.21 -5.19 10.75
C GLN A 17 5.30 -5.87 11.58
N VAL A 18 6.45 -6.15 10.97
CA VAL A 18 7.58 -6.82 11.62
C VAL A 18 8.41 -5.83 12.48
N GLY A 19 8.00 -4.56 12.58
CA GLY A 19 8.64 -3.60 13.47
C GLY A 19 9.95 -3.05 12.92
N PHE A 20 10.09 -2.90 11.60
CA PHE A 20 11.13 -2.03 11.03
C PHE A 20 10.78 -0.57 11.38
N TYR A 21 11.09 -0.18 12.61
CA TYR A 21 10.89 1.17 13.10
C TYR A 21 11.96 2.06 12.49
N LEU A 22 11.53 2.96 11.59
CA LEU A 22 12.36 4.06 11.15
C LEU A 22 12.49 5.04 12.32
N GLU A 23 13.62 4.99 13.03
CA GLU A 23 13.92 5.80 14.23
C GLU A 23 13.79 7.31 13.99
N SER A 24 13.98 7.76 12.74
CA SER A 24 13.81 9.15 12.36
C SER A 24 12.35 9.50 12.03
N GLY A 25 11.80 10.48 12.74
CA GLY A 25 10.44 10.98 12.52
C GLY A 25 10.17 11.52 11.11
N ILE A 26 11.21 11.99 10.39
CA ILE A 26 11.09 12.43 8.98
C ILE A 26 10.98 11.23 8.04
N ILE A 27 11.82 10.21 8.25
CA ILE A 27 11.82 9.01 7.40
C ILE A 27 10.51 8.24 7.60
N ARG A 28 9.98 8.19 8.82
CA ARG A 28 8.65 7.62 9.11
C ARG A 28 7.53 8.32 8.33
N LYS A 29 7.54 9.65 8.21
CA LYS A 29 6.53 10.39 7.43
C LYS A 29 6.62 10.09 5.93
N ILE A 30 7.83 10.10 5.36
CA ILE A 30 8.05 9.76 3.94
C ILE A 30 7.59 8.32 3.67
N TRP A 31 7.88 7.41 4.59
CA TRP A 31 7.48 6.01 4.51
C TRP A 31 5.96 5.82 4.49
N VAL A 32 5.22 6.50 5.38
CA VAL A 32 3.75 6.47 5.41
C VAL A 32 3.16 6.99 4.09
N ILE A 33 3.73 8.08 3.54
CA ILE A 33 3.30 8.64 2.25
C ILE A 33 3.51 7.61 1.12
N LEU A 34 4.66 6.97 1.05
CA LEU A 34 4.94 5.94 0.04
C LEU A 34 3.99 4.74 0.17
N MET A 35 3.75 4.27 1.38
CA MET A 35 2.81 3.18 1.69
C MET A 35 1.37 3.50 1.32
N ALA A 36 0.97 4.77 1.38
CA ALA A 36 -0.37 5.18 0.94
C ALA A 36 -0.47 5.30 -0.58
N LEU A 37 0.58 5.82 -1.24
CA LEU A 37 0.58 6.09 -2.68
C LEU A 37 0.74 4.81 -3.53
N LEU A 38 1.52 3.84 -3.08
CA LEU A 38 1.80 2.60 -3.82
C LEU A 38 0.55 1.74 -4.11
N PRO A 39 -0.31 1.41 -3.13
CA PRO A 39 -1.53 0.66 -3.39
C PRO A 39 -2.54 1.47 -4.19
N VAL A 40 -2.57 2.80 -4.05
CA VAL A 40 -3.43 3.67 -4.88
C VAL A 40 -2.96 3.64 -6.35
N ALA A 41 -1.66 3.73 -6.61
CA ALA A 41 -1.10 3.58 -7.95
C ALA A 41 -1.32 2.15 -8.51
N GLY A 42 -1.17 1.14 -7.66
CA GLY A 42 -1.49 -0.26 -7.97
C GLY A 42 -2.96 -0.45 -8.36
N LEU A 43 -3.87 0.19 -7.64
CA LEU A 43 -5.31 0.19 -7.91
C LEU A 43 -5.64 0.90 -9.23
N ILE A 44 -5.11 2.10 -9.45
CA ILE A 44 -5.32 2.86 -10.70
C ILE A 44 -4.81 2.07 -11.91
N THR A 45 -3.64 1.46 -11.80
CA THR A 45 -3.07 0.64 -12.89
C THR A 45 -3.81 -0.68 -13.10
N ALA A 46 -4.38 -1.26 -12.03
CA ALA A 46 -5.24 -2.43 -12.13
C ALA A 46 -6.59 -2.12 -12.80
N ILE A 47 -7.19 -0.96 -12.50
CA ILE A 47 -8.45 -0.49 -13.09
C ILE A 47 -8.24 -0.05 -14.55
N LYS A 48 -7.13 0.64 -14.86
CA LYS A 48 -6.77 1.04 -16.23
C LYS A 48 -6.18 -0.10 -17.08
N GLY A 49 -6.07 -1.31 -16.52
CA GLY A 49 -5.61 -2.50 -17.26
C GLY A 49 -6.51 -2.81 -18.45
N LYS A 50 -5.94 -3.28 -19.57
CA LYS A 50 -6.67 -3.61 -20.81
C LYS A 50 -7.93 -4.44 -20.51
N ARG A 51 -9.04 -4.08 -21.17
CA ARG A 51 -10.42 -4.62 -21.04
C ARG A 51 -10.60 -6.15 -21.10
N GLY A 52 -9.54 -6.96 -21.29
CA GLY A 52 -9.59 -8.42 -21.31
C GLY A 52 -8.74 -9.13 -20.23
N SER A 53 -8.02 -8.38 -19.39
CA SER A 53 -7.18 -8.94 -18.30
C SER A 53 -7.40 -8.17 -17.00
N VAL A 54 -8.65 -7.81 -16.71
CA VAL A 54 -9.03 -7.32 -15.40
C VAL A 54 -8.80 -8.48 -14.43
N LYS A 55 -7.82 -8.34 -13.54
CA LYS A 55 -7.54 -9.30 -12.47
C LYS A 55 -8.25 -8.80 -11.22
N PRO A 56 -9.52 -9.18 -10.96
CA PRO A 56 -10.31 -8.66 -9.85
C PRO A 56 -9.61 -8.85 -8.49
N TRP A 57 -8.84 -9.93 -8.35
CA TRP A 57 -7.99 -10.20 -7.19
C TRP A 57 -6.98 -9.08 -6.88
N LEU A 58 -6.38 -8.45 -7.90
CA LEU A 58 -5.45 -7.34 -7.72
C LEU A 58 -6.16 -6.05 -7.34
N ILE A 59 -7.38 -5.85 -7.81
CA ILE A 59 -8.21 -4.70 -7.43
C ILE A 59 -8.60 -4.84 -5.96
N LEU A 60 -9.16 -5.99 -5.58
CA LEU A 60 -9.55 -6.28 -4.20
C LEU A 60 -8.36 -6.18 -3.25
N GLY A 61 -7.21 -6.77 -3.63
CA GLY A 61 -6.00 -6.74 -2.82
C GLY A 61 -5.46 -5.33 -2.58
N ASN A 62 -5.40 -4.49 -3.63
CA ASN A 62 -4.98 -3.09 -3.45
C ASN A 62 -5.99 -2.33 -2.58
N LEU A 63 -7.28 -2.61 -2.70
CA LEU A 63 -8.34 -1.97 -1.91
C LEU A 63 -8.21 -2.29 -0.41
N VAL A 64 -7.94 -3.57 -0.08
CA VAL A 64 -7.65 -4.00 1.29
C VAL A 64 -6.39 -3.32 1.81
N LEU A 65 -5.31 -3.28 1.03
CA LEU A 65 -4.06 -2.61 1.42
C LEU A 65 -4.27 -1.12 1.71
N VAL A 66 -5.05 -0.41 0.89
CA VAL A 66 -5.42 0.99 1.17
C VAL A 66 -6.14 1.10 2.51
N LEU A 67 -7.19 0.30 2.72
CA LEU A 67 -7.97 0.32 3.97
C LEU A 67 -7.08 0.06 5.19
N THR A 68 -6.21 -0.95 5.13
CA THR A 68 -5.32 -1.29 6.24
C THR A 68 -4.33 -0.15 6.52
N VAL A 69 -3.71 0.43 5.49
CA VAL A 69 -2.79 1.57 5.65
C VAL A 69 -3.52 2.79 6.22
N THR A 70 -4.76 3.06 5.79
CA THR A 70 -5.57 4.15 6.35
C THR A 70 -5.87 3.93 7.82
N VAL A 71 -6.33 2.74 8.23
CA VAL A 71 -6.60 2.41 9.64
C VAL A 71 -5.33 2.54 10.48
N MET A 72 -4.19 2.04 10.00
CA MET A 72 -2.91 2.16 10.72
C MET A 72 -2.44 3.61 10.83
N SER A 73 -2.64 4.41 9.78
CA SER A 73 -2.31 5.83 9.81
C SER A 73 -3.18 6.57 10.83
N VAL A 74 -4.48 6.24 10.91
CA VAL A 74 -5.40 6.78 11.90
C VAL A 74 -4.98 6.37 13.32
N GLN A 75 -4.69 5.09 13.56
CA GLN A 75 -4.19 4.61 14.86
C GLN A 75 -2.89 5.29 15.27
N ALA A 76 -1.97 5.52 14.33
CA ALA A 76 -0.71 6.23 14.60
C ALA A 76 -0.88 7.72 14.91
N VAL A 77 -2.04 8.32 14.62
CA VAL A 77 -2.38 9.71 14.98
C VAL A 77 -3.06 9.79 16.35
N PHE A 78 -3.81 8.75 16.74
CA PHE A 78 -4.52 8.68 18.02
C PHE A 78 -3.70 8.05 19.16
N SER A 79 -2.58 7.39 18.85
CA SER A 79 -1.60 6.87 19.81
C SER A 79 -0.44 7.83 20.01
#